data_AF-A0A1Y5GPW6-F1
#
_entry.id   AF-A0A1Y5GPW6-F1
#
_cell.length_a   1.000
_cell.length_b   1.000
_cell.length_c   1.000
_cell.angle_alpha   90.00
_cell.angle_beta   90.00
_cell.angle_gamma   90.00
#
_symmetry.space_group_name_H-M   'P 1'
#
loop_
_entity.id
_entity.type
_entity.pdbx_description
1 polymer ?
#
loop_
_entity_poly.entity_id
_entity_poly.type
_entity_poly.pdbx_seq_one_letter_code
_entity_poly.pdbx_strand_id
1 'polypeptide(L)'
;MLTKLLRSFLNIVENPRSLPSFLGIYSLLWLIWHYQFLLRFGSATGNVVERLGNAKTAMDEFQFFSVFFVTITLFILYSGFQVFIKYSREHVDKVDREKNNNLTELDKKNDMEQLVSTLEILQNKLRTSQENEKKAKIEEKNIMAKLMVVQTKLDETAADLEVLKNTQSELPSDVTLC
;
A
#
# COMPACT_ATOMS: atom_id res chain seq x y z
N MET A 1 -44.67 -10.60 10.85
CA MET A 1 -43.43 -11.21 11.41
C MET A 1 -43.09 -12.53 10.72
N LEU A 2 -44.06 -13.45 10.54
CA LEU A 2 -43.86 -14.74 9.87
C LEU A 2 -43.24 -14.64 8.46
N THR A 3 -43.69 -13.67 7.65
CA THR A 3 -43.17 -13.42 6.29
C THR A 3 -41.71 -12.97 6.26
N LYS A 4 -41.24 -12.23 7.28
CA LYS A 4 -39.83 -11.85 7.41
C LYS A 4 -38.96 -13.04 7.80
N LEU A 5 -39.47 -13.90 8.68
CA LEU A 5 -38.80 -15.14 9.09
C LEU A 5 -38.69 -16.13 7.92
N LEU A 6 -39.78 -16.34 7.16
CA LEU A 6 -39.76 -17.17 5.96
C LEU A 6 -38.78 -16.65 4.91
N ARG A 7 -38.77 -15.33 4.66
CA ARG A 7 -37.85 -14.73 3.68
C ARG A 7 -36.39 -14.85 4.11
N SER A 8 -36.12 -14.70 5.40
CA SER A 8 -34.79 -14.94 5.97
C SER A 8 -34.37 -16.40 5.86
N PHE A 9 -35.30 -17.34 6.08
CA PHE A 9 -35.05 -18.78 5.96
C PHE A 9 -34.78 -19.18 4.50
N LEU A 10 -35.54 -18.61 3.56
CA LEU A 10 -35.34 -18.83 2.13
C LEU A 10 -33.96 -18.33 1.66
N ASN A 11 -33.55 -17.13 2.07
CA ASN A 11 -32.22 -16.58 1.78
C ASN A 11 -31.08 -17.44 2.35
N ILE A 12 -31.32 -18.16 3.45
CA ILE A 12 -30.33 -19.07 4.05
C ILE A 12 -30.24 -20.38 3.26
N VAL A 13 -31.37 -20.88 2.75
CA VAL A 13 -31.42 -22.07 1.88
C VAL A 13 -30.80 -21.79 0.51
N GLU A 14 -30.94 -20.57 0.00
CA GLU A 14 -30.46 -20.14 -1.33
C GLU A 14 -28.94 -20.00 -1.45
N ASN A 15 -28.17 -20.07 -0.34
CA ASN A 15 -26.71 -19.99 -0.37
C ASN A 15 -26.07 -21.36 -0.07
N PRO A 16 -25.91 -22.24 -1.08
CA PRO A 16 -25.52 -23.63 -0.89
C PRO A 16 -24.00 -23.77 -0.72
N ARG A 17 -23.47 -23.40 0.45
CA ARG A 17 -22.17 -23.94 0.90
C ARG A 17 -22.36 -25.37 1.42
N SER A 18 -22.74 -26.27 0.51
CA SER A 18 -22.78 -27.75 0.51
C SER A 18 -23.26 -28.58 1.72
N LEU A 19 -23.45 -28.06 2.94
CA LEU A 19 -24.00 -28.78 4.10
C LEU A 19 -25.29 -28.18 4.75
N PRO A 20 -25.56 -26.85 4.77
CA PRO A 20 -26.70 -26.28 5.49
C PRO A 20 -28.06 -26.55 4.83
N SER A 21 -28.08 -26.82 3.52
CA SER A 21 -29.34 -27.02 2.80
C SER A 21 -30.02 -28.33 3.22
N PHE A 22 -29.28 -29.39 3.55
CA PHE A 22 -29.87 -30.67 3.98
C PHE A 22 -30.67 -30.54 5.27
N LEU A 23 -30.13 -29.87 6.31
CA LEU A 23 -30.83 -29.64 7.58
C LEU A 23 -32.06 -28.74 7.40
N GLY A 24 -31.96 -27.72 6.54
CA GLY A 24 -33.07 -26.84 6.21
C GLY A 24 -34.19 -27.56 5.45
N ILE A 25 -33.83 -28.33 4.42
CA ILE A 25 -34.75 -29.15 3.62
C ILE A 25 -35.39 -30.23 4.49
N TYR A 26 -34.62 -30.90 5.35
CA TYR A 26 -35.15 -31.89 6.31
C TYR A 26 -36.17 -31.25 7.26
N SER A 27 -35.88 -30.06 7.79
CA SER A 27 -36.83 -29.33 8.66
C SER A 27 -38.11 -28.95 7.92
N LEU A 28 -38.02 -28.56 6.65
CA LEU A 28 -39.16 -28.28 5.77
C LEU A 28 -40.00 -29.53 5.49
N LEU A 29 -39.35 -30.63 5.12
CA LEU A 29 -40.02 -31.91 4.89
C LEU A 29 -40.71 -32.43 6.16
N TRP A 30 -40.06 -32.28 7.32
CA TRP A 30 -40.65 -32.67 8.61
C TRP A 30 -41.92 -31.87 8.92
N LEU A 31 -41.90 -30.55 8.66
CA LEU A 31 -43.07 -29.68 8.86
C LEU A 31 -44.23 -30.04 7.93
N ILE A 32 -43.92 -30.44 6.69
CA ILE A 32 -44.93 -30.93 5.72
C ILE A 32 -45.50 -32.27 6.18
N TRP A 33 -44.65 -33.19 6.62
CA TRP A 33 -45.06 -34.52 7.08
C TRP A 33 -45.92 -34.45 8.35
N HIS A 34 -45.55 -33.58 9.29
CA HIS A 34 -46.26 -33.36 10.55
C HIS A 34 -47.17 -32.12 10.51
N TYR A 35 -47.84 -31.87 9.38
CA TYR A 35 -48.73 -30.70 9.25
C TYR A 35 -49.85 -30.67 10.30
N GLN A 36 -50.28 -31.82 10.82
CA GLN A 36 -51.28 -31.90 11.89
C GLN A 36 -50.81 -31.24 13.19
N PHE A 37 -49.50 -31.31 13.49
CA PHE A 37 -48.88 -30.58 14.59
C PHE A 37 -49.00 -29.07 14.39
N LEU A 38 -48.76 -28.58 13.16
CA LEU A 38 -48.88 -27.15 12.82
C LEU A 38 -50.33 -26.65 12.90
N LEU A 39 -51.29 -27.44 12.44
CA LEU A 39 -52.71 -27.11 12.52
C LEU A 39 -53.17 -27.02 13.98
N ARG A 40 -52.76 -27.97 14.84
CA ARG A 40 -53.07 -27.97 16.27
C ARG A 40 -52.39 -26.81 17.00
N PHE A 41 -51.13 -26.52 16.66
CA PHE A 41 -50.40 -25.37 17.20
C PHE A 41 -51.04 -24.03 16.81
N GLY A 42 -51.46 -23.88 15.55
CA GLY A 42 -52.08 -22.66 15.03
C GLY A 42 -53.52 -22.45 15.51
N SER A 43 -54.25 -23.54 15.76
CA SER A 43 -55.64 -23.50 16.24
C SER A 43 -55.76 -23.45 17.77
N ALA A 44 -54.67 -23.73 18.50
CA ALA A 44 -54.66 -23.66 19.96
C ALA A 44 -54.70 -22.21 20.46
N THR A 45 -55.57 -21.95 21.43
CA THR A 45 -55.63 -20.70 22.18
C THR A 45 -54.85 -20.85 23.50
N GLY A 46 -54.10 -19.81 23.90
CA GLY A 46 -53.23 -19.85 25.08
C GLY A 46 -51.81 -19.33 24.83
N ASN A 47 -50.96 -19.40 25.85
CA ASN A 47 -49.54 -19.01 25.76
C ASN A 47 -48.74 -19.96 24.85
N VAL A 48 -47.60 -19.50 24.33
CA VAL A 48 -46.76 -20.30 23.40
C VAL A 48 -46.40 -21.68 23.97
N VAL A 49 -46.17 -21.77 25.28
CA VAL A 49 -45.86 -23.02 25.99
C VAL A 49 -47.08 -23.96 26.03
N GLU A 50 -48.28 -23.42 26.29
CA GLU A 50 -49.53 -24.20 26.32
C GLU A 50 -49.91 -24.68 24.91
N ARG A 51 -49.73 -23.83 23.90
CA ARG A 51 -49.90 -24.19 22.48
C ARG A 51 -48.96 -25.31 22.06
N LEU A 52 -47.71 -25.27 22.52
CA LEU A 52 -46.72 -26.31 22.24
C LEU A 52 -47.07 -27.62 22.97
N GLY A 53 -47.57 -27.54 24.20
CA GLY A 53 -48.09 -28.69 24.95
C GLY A 53 -49.27 -29.37 24.25
N ASN A 54 -50.23 -28.59 23.77
CA ASN A 54 -51.40 -29.09 23.04
C ASN A 54 -51.06 -29.58 21.62
N ALA A 55 -50.02 -29.05 20.98
CA ALA A 55 -49.55 -29.53 19.70
C ALA A 55 -48.78 -30.86 19.85
N LYS A 56 -48.06 -31.04 20.96
CA LYS A 56 -47.33 -32.27 21.28
C LYS A 56 -48.25 -33.48 21.41
N THR A 57 -49.48 -33.32 21.92
CA THR A 57 -50.46 -34.41 22.01
C THR A 57 -50.99 -34.88 20.64
N ALA A 58 -50.70 -34.15 19.56
CA ALA A 58 -51.04 -34.56 18.19
C ALA A 58 -49.96 -35.45 17.54
N MET A 59 -48.87 -35.74 18.26
CA MET A 59 -47.84 -36.69 17.83
C MET A 59 -47.89 -37.90 18.76
N ASP A 60 -48.23 -39.07 18.22
CA ASP A 60 -48.31 -40.32 19.00
C ASP A 60 -46.94 -40.76 19.56
N GLU A 61 -45.85 -40.36 18.91
CA GLU A 61 -44.50 -40.73 19.30
C GLU A 61 -43.64 -39.52 19.69
N PHE A 62 -43.18 -39.51 20.94
CA PHE A 62 -42.28 -38.48 21.49
C PHE A 62 -40.92 -38.42 20.77
N GLN A 63 -40.52 -39.50 20.10
CA GLN A 63 -39.24 -39.62 19.41
C GLN A 63 -39.10 -38.61 18.27
N PHE A 64 -40.14 -38.40 17.46
CA PHE A 64 -40.08 -37.46 16.33
C PHE A 64 -39.94 -36.00 16.77
N PHE A 65 -40.58 -35.63 17.87
CA PHE A 65 -40.47 -34.29 18.44
C PHE A 65 -39.05 -34.03 18.96
N SER A 66 -38.44 -35.03 19.61
CA SER A 66 -37.06 -34.94 20.11
C SER A 66 -36.05 -34.78 18.96
N VAL A 67 -36.16 -35.61 17.92
CA VAL A 67 -35.28 -35.53 16.73
C VAL A 67 -35.41 -34.16 16.06
N PHE A 68 -36.63 -33.64 15.90
CA PHE A 68 -36.84 -32.31 15.34
C PHE A 68 -36.16 -31.20 16.16
N PHE A 69 -36.30 -31.24 17.49
CA PHE A 69 -35.67 -30.27 18.37
C PHE A 69 -34.13 -30.30 18.30
N VAL A 70 -33.54 -31.51 18.23
CA VAL A 70 -32.09 -31.68 18.04
C VAL A 70 -31.66 -31.13 16.67
N THR A 71 -32.40 -31.43 15.60
CA THR A 71 -32.07 -30.93 14.26
C THR A 71 -32.16 -29.42 14.15
N ILE A 72 -33.15 -28.77 14.76
CA ILE A 72 -33.23 -27.30 14.84
C ILE A 72 -32.07 -26.73 15.64
N THR A 73 -31.72 -27.34 16.77
CA THR A 73 -30.61 -26.87 17.61
C THR A 73 -29.28 -26.93 16.86
N LEU A 74 -29.02 -28.03 16.17
CA LEU A 74 -27.83 -28.17 15.31
C LEU A 74 -27.84 -27.17 14.15
N PHE A 75 -29.00 -26.93 13.55
CA PHE A 75 -29.15 -25.94 12.48
C PHE A 75 -28.85 -24.52 12.96
N ILE A 76 -29.36 -24.12 14.13
CA ILE A 76 -29.09 -22.79 14.72
C ILE A 76 -27.60 -22.67 15.08
N LEU A 77 -27.02 -23.69 15.71
CA LEU A 77 -25.60 -23.69 16.07
C LEU A 77 -24.70 -23.58 14.83
N TYR A 78 -25.00 -24.35 13.79
CA TYR A 78 -24.27 -24.30 12.53
C TYR A 78 -24.42 -22.94 11.83
N SER A 79 -25.65 -22.42 11.74
CA SER A 79 -25.92 -21.12 11.13
C SER A 79 -25.24 -19.98 11.89
N GLY A 80 -25.30 -20.00 13.23
CA GLY A 80 -24.59 -19.08 14.09
C GLY A 80 -23.07 -19.12 13.89
N PHE A 81 -22.49 -20.32 13.78
CA PHE A 81 -21.06 -20.49 13.50
C PHE A 81 -20.66 -19.94 12.13
N GLN A 82 -21.50 -20.14 11.10
CA GLN A 82 -21.26 -19.56 9.78
C GLN A 82 -21.32 -18.02 9.78
N VAL A 83 -22.27 -17.44 10.51
CA VAL A 83 -22.35 -15.98 10.70
C VAL A 83 -21.12 -15.48 11.46
N PHE A 84 -20.70 -16.18 12.50
CA PHE A 84 -19.50 -15.86 13.27
C PHE A 84 -18.23 -15.88 12.40
N ILE A 85 -18.07 -16.91 11.56
CA ILE A 85 -16.95 -16.98 10.61
C ILE A 85 -16.97 -15.80 9.65
N LYS A 86 -18.15 -15.44 9.10
CA LYS A 86 -18.26 -14.29 8.19
C LYS A 86 -17.92 -12.98 8.88
N TYR A 87 -18.44 -12.77 10.08
CA TYR A 87 -18.18 -11.58 10.89
C TYR A 87 -16.70 -11.43 11.24
N SER A 88 -16.06 -12.54 11.65
CA SER A 88 -14.62 -12.60 11.91
C SER A 88 -13.79 -12.29 10.67
N ARG A 89 -14.14 -12.91 9.53
CA ARG A 89 -13.43 -12.69 8.26
C ARG A 89 -13.57 -11.25 7.75
N GLU A 90 -14.74 -10.64 7.93
CA GLU A 90 -14.96 -9.23 7.57
C GLU A 90 -14.15 -8.26 8.44
N HIS A 91 -13.95 -8.57 9.73
CA HIS A 91 -13.11 -7.76 10.60
C HIS A 91 -11.63 -7.84 10.22
N VAL A 92 -11.14 -9.05 9.93
CA VAL A 92 -9.76 -9.25 9.47
C VAL A 92 -9.50 -8.54 8.14
N ASP A 93 -10.40 -8.68 7.16
CA ASP A 93 -10.30 -8.02 5.86
C ASP A 93 -10.33 -6.48 5.93
N LYS A 94 -11.03 -5.91 6.91
CA LYS A 94 -11.06 -4.45 7.12
C LYS A 94 -9.75 -3.95 7.72
N VAL A 95 -9.23 -4.66 8.72
CA VAL A 95 -7.94 -4.35 9.36
C VAL A 95 -6.80 -4.44 8.35
N ASP A 96 -6.78 -5.47 7.51
CA ASP A 96 -5.74 -5.62 6.49
C ASP A 96 -5.79 -4.54 5.40
N ARG A 97 -7.00 -4.12 4.97
CA ARG A 97 -7.17 -3.02 4.02
C ARG A 97 -6.70 -1.68 4.59
N GLU A 98 -7.05 -1.40 5.85
CA GLU A 98 -6.67 -0.15 6.52
C GLU A 98 -5.14 -0.08 6.72
N LYS A 99 -4.51 -1.19 7.11
CA LYS A 99 -3.05 -1.28 7.23
C LYS A 99 -2.33 -1.06 5.90
N ASN A 100 -2.79 -1.68 4.81
CA ASN A 100 -2.16 -1.54 3.49
C ASN A 100 -2.28 -0.12 2.92
N ASN A 101 -3.40 0.56 3.16
CA ASN A 101 -3.57 1.95 2.74
C ASN A 101 -2.61 2.89 3.49
N ASN A 102 -2.48 2.72 4.81
CA ASN A 102 -1.58 3.54 5.64
C ASN A 102 -0.10 3.35 5.26
N LEU A 103 0.33 2.11 4.95
CA LEU A 103 1.69 1.84 4.48
C LEU A 103 1.98 2.55 3.14
N THR A 104 1.04 2.48 2.20
CA THR A 104 1.18 3.12 0.89
C THR A 104 1.28 4.65 0.98
N GLU A 105 0.58 5.26 1.93
CA GLU A 105 0.64 6.71 2.16
C GLU A 105 1.95 7.14 2.83
N LEU A 106 2.47 6.32 3.74
CA LEU A 106 3.72 6.58 4.45
C LEU A 106 4.94 6.45 3.52
N ASP A 107 4.96 5.44 2.64
CA ASP A 107 6.03 5.26 1.65
C ASP A 107 6.09 6.43 0.67
N LYS A 108 4.93 6.90 0.18
CA LYS A 108 4.85 8.08 -0.71
C LYS A 108 5.39 9.35 -0.05
N LYS A 109 5.10 9.54 1.24
CA LYS A 109 5.59 10.70 1.98
C LYS A 109 7.11 10.67 2.13
N ASN A 110 7.68 9.50 2.42
CA ASN A 110 9.12 9.31 2.56
C ASN A 110 9.86 9.53 1.23
N ASP A 111 9.33 9.00 0.12
CA ASP A 111 9.92 9.21 -1.22
C ASP A 111 9.92 10.70 -1.62
N MET A 112 8.87 11.45 -1.28
CA MET A 112 8.79 12.88 -1.55
C MET A 112 9.83 13.67 -0.75
N GLU A 113 10.07 13.31 0.51
CA GLU A 113 11.09 13.92 1.36
C GLU A 113 12.51 13.63 0.85
N GLN A 114 12.75 12.41 0.38
CA GLN A 114 14.02 12.03 -0.23
C GLN A 114 14.27 12.76 -1.58
N LEU A 115 13.24 12.97 -2.38
CA LEU A 115 13.32 13.77 -3.62
C LEU A 115 13.66 15.23 -3.33
N VAL A 116 13.00 15.86 -2.35
CA VAL A 116 13.26 17.26 -1.97
C VAL A 116 14.69 17.43 -1.47
N SER A 117 15.18 16.54 -0.59
CA SER A 117 16.57 16.60 -0.12
C SER A 117 17.58 16.40 -1.26
N THR A 118 17.30 15.53 -2.22
CA THR A 118 18.15 15.33 -3.40
C THR A 118 18.19 16.58 -4.30
N LEU A 119 17.04 17.24 -4.49
CA LEU A 119 16.92 18.50 -5.22
C LEU A 119 17.74 19.62 -4.55
N GLU A 120 17.68 19.75 -3.22
CA GLU A 120 18.48 20.73 -2.47
C GLU A 120 19.98 20.46 -2.60
N ILE A 121 20.41 19.20 -2.51
CA ILE A 121 21.81 18.81 -2.69
C ILE A 121 22.28 19.16 -4.11
N LEU A 122 21.48 18.85 -5.13
CA LEU A 122 21.79 19.17 -6.53
C LEU A 122 21.89 20.68 -6.76
N GLN A 123 20.94 21.46 -6.23
CA GLN A 123 20.96 22.91 -6.34
C GLN A 123 22.22 23.51 -5.69
N ASN A 124 22.58 23.02 -4.51
CA ASN A 124 23.80 23.48 -3.84
C ASN A 124 25.06 23.07 -4.61
N LYS A 125 25.09 21.86 -5.19
CA LYS A 125 26.21 21.39 -6.02
C LYS A 125 26.37 22.19 -7.31
N LEU A 126 25.27 22.61 -7.94
CA LEU A 126 25.32 23.49 -9.11
C LEU A 126 25.85 24.88 -8.73
N ARG A 127 25.41 25.43 -7.59
CA ARG A 127 25.91 26.72 -7.09
C ARG A 127 27.41 26.69 -6.80
N THR A 128 27.88 25.65 -6.10
CA THR A 128 29.32 25.49 -5.80
C THR A 128 30.13 25.25 -7.07
N SER A 129 29.61 24.51 -8.05
CA SER A 129 30.26 24.33 -9.35
C SER A 129 30.39 25.65 -10.11
N GLN A 130 29.33 26.48 -10.12
CA GLN A 130 29.36 27.80 -10.77
C GLN A 130 30.38 28.75 -10.10
N GLU A 131 30.50 28.71 -8.77
CA GLU A 131 31.52 29.49 -8.05
C GLU A 131 32.94 28.99 -8.37
N ASN A 132 33.13 27.68 -8.49
CA ASN A 132 34.42 27.09 -8.86
C ASN A 132 34.82 27.44 -10.30
N GLU A 133 33.89 27.42 -11.26
CA GLU A 133 34.15 27.88 -12.63
C GLU A 133 34.55 29.36 -12.67
N LYS A 134 33.90 30.22 -11.88
CA LYS A 134 34.27 31.63 -11.78
C LYS A 134 35.70 31.79 -11.24
N LYS A 135 36.07 31.03 -10.21
CA LYS A 135 37.44 31.04 -9.66
C LYS A 135 38.47 30.56 -10.69
N ALA A 136 38.19 29.46 -11.38
CA ALA A 136 39.06 28.92 -12.42
C ALA A 136 39.27 29.93 -13.57
N LYS A 137 38.20 30.62 -14.01
CA LYS A 137 38.31 31.68 -15.03
C LYS A 137 39.14 32.88 -14.56
N ILE A 138 39.07 33.24 -13.28
CA ILE A 138 39.90 34.33 -12.73
C ILE A 138 41.38 33.91 -12.69
N GLU A 139 41.66 32.67 -12.30
CA GLU A 139 43.01 32.12 -12.28
C GLU A 139 43.61 32.01 -13.68
N GLU A 140 42.85 31.53 -14.66
CA GLU A 140 43.24 31.47 -16.07
C GLU A 140 43.63 32.86 -16.60
N LYS A 141 42.83 33.89 -16.30
CA LYS A 141 43.15 35.28 -16.66
C LYS A 141 44.44 35.78 -16.01
N ASN A 142 44.67 35.45 -14.75
CA ASN A 142 45.90 35.82 -14.05
C ASN A 142 47.14 35.12 -14.63
N ILE A 143 47.02 33.84 -15.01
CA ILE A 143 48.08 33.10 -15.67
C ILE A 143 48.38 33.71 -17.03
N MET A 144 47.34 34.03 -17.81
CA MET A 144 47.49 34.67 -19.12
C MET A 144 48.19 36.04 -19.01
N ALA A 145 47.84 36.85 -18.01
CA ALA A 145 48.50 38.12 -17.75
C ALA A 145 49.99 37.93 -17.40
N LYS A 146 50.34 36.94 -16.57
CA LYS A 146 51.74 36.61 -16.26
C LYS A 146 52.50 36.13 -17.49
N LEU A 147 51.87 35.29 -18.31
CA LEU A 147 52.48 34.79 -19.55
C LEU A 147 52.77 35.95 -20.51
N MET A 148 51.86 36.91 -20.64
CA MET A 148 52.06 38.10 -21.45
C MET A 148 53.28 38.92 -20.97
N VAL A 149 53.44 39.12 -19.65
CA VAL A 149 54.61 39.82 -19.08
C VAL A 149 55.92 39.05 -19.33
N VAL A 150 55.88 37.73 -19.32
CA VAL A 150 57.07 36.92 -19.65
C VAL A 150 57.41 37.03 -21.13
N GLN A 151 56.41 36.98 -22.03
CA GLN A 151 56.61 37.19 -23.46
C GLN A 151 57.24 38.55 -23.74
N THR A 152 56.72 39.63 -23.15
CA THR A 152 57.30 40.97 -23.37
C THR A 152 58.74 41.06 -22.89
N LYS A 153 59.09 40.44 -21.75
CA LYS A 153 60.48 40.39 -21.29
C LYS A 153 61.37 39.58 -22.23
N LEU A 154 60.85 38.48 -22.77
CA LEU A 154 61.59 37.64 -23.71
C LEU A 154 61.85 38.41 -25.02
N ASP A 155 60.85 39.16 -25.51
CA ASP A 155 60.97 40.04 -26.67
C ASP A 155 61.96 41.20 -26.41
N GLU A 156 61.92 41.84 -25.24
CA GLU A 156 62.91 42.86 -24.83
C GLU A 156 64.33 42.28 -24.81
N THR A 157 64.54 41.12 -24.19
CA THR A 157 65.86 40.49 -24.14
C THR A 157 66.35 40.01 -25.51
N ALA A 158 65.44 39.59 -26.40
CA ALA A 158 65.78 39.22 -27.76
C ALA A 158 66.21 40.46 -28.57
N ALA A 159 65.51 41.58 -28.41
CA ALA A 159 65.89 42.86 -29.00
C ALA A 159 67.23 43.35 -28.46
N ASP A 160 67.48 43.25 -27.15
CA ASP A 160 68.76 43.60 -26.53
C ASP A 160 69.91 42.74 -27.08
N LEU A 161 69.69 41.43 -27.26
CA LEU A 161 70.68 40.54 -27.88
C LEU A 161 70.95 40.89 -29.35
N GLU A 162 69.93 41.29 -30.11
CA GLU A 162 70.09 41.73 -31.49
C GLU A 162 70.88 43.04 -31.57
N VAL A 163 70.58 44.00 -30.69
CA VAL A 163 71.36 45.25 -30.56
C VAL A 163 72.80 44.94 -30.19
N LEU A 164 73.03 44.10 -29.17
CA LEU A 164 74.39 43.70 -28.75
C LEU A 164 75.15 42.99 -29.86
N LYS A 165 74.51 42.13 -30.64
CA LYS A 165 75.12 41.47 -31.80
C LYS A 165 75.50 42.47 -32.88
N ASN A 166 74.63 43.42 -33.17
CA ASN A 166 74.89 44.49 -34.15
C ASN A 166 76.04 45.39 -33.67
N THR A 167 76.05 45.78 -32.39
CA THR A 167 77.16 46.54 -31.80
C THR A 167 78.47 45.73 -31.76
N GLN A 168 78.42 44.41 -31.53
CA GLN A 168 79.59 43.53 -31.59
C GLN A 168 80.14 43.41 -33.01
N SER A 169 79.30 43.44 -34.04
CA SER A 169 79.74 43.51 -35.43
C SER A 169 80.28 44.89 -35.85
N GLU A 170 80.01 45.93 -35.06
CA GLU A 170 80.52 47.29 -35.24
C GLU A 170 81.79 47.60 -34.40
N LEU A 171 82.21 46.69 -33.51
CA LEU A 171 83.49 46.81 -32.78
C LEU A 171 84.66 46.44 -33.71
N PRO A 172 85.60 47.37 -34.01
CA PRO A 172 86.70 47.11 -34.92
C PRO A 172 87.68 46.10 -34.32
N SER A 173 88.22 45.25 -35.20
CA SER A 173 89.46 44.51 -34.99
C SER A 173 90.62 45.48 -34.77
N ASP A 174 90.79 46.00 -33.56
CA ASP A 174 92.04 46.65 -33.16
C ASP A 174 92.25 46.68 -31.64
N VAL A 175 92.82 45.60 -31.10
CA VAL A 175 93.84 45.69 -30.04
C VAL A 175 94.89 44.62 -30.35
N THR A 176 95.82 44.96 -31.25
CA THR A 176 97.20 44.44 -31.20
C THR A 176 98.09 45.59 -30.75
N LEU A 177 98.68 45.52 -29.55
CA LEU A 177 100.09 45.89 -29.24
C LEU A 177 100.37 45.91 -27.72
N CYS A 178 100.97 44.82 -27.23
CA CYS A 178 102.25 44.73 -26.50
C CYS A 178 102.40 43.33 -25.88
#